data_AF-A0A497K5Z4-F1
#
_entry.id   AF-A0A497K5Z4-F1
#
_cell.length_a   1.000
_cell.length_b   1.000
_cell.length_c   1.000
_cell.angle_alpha   90.00
_cell.angle_beta   90.00
_cell.angle_gamma   90.00
#
_symmetry.space_group_name_H-M   'P 1'
#
loop_
_entity.id
_entity.type
_entity.pdbx_description
1 polymer ?
#
loop_
_entity_poly.entity_id
_entity_poly.type
_entity_poly.pdbx_seq_one_letter_code
_entity_poly.pdbx_strand_id
1 'polypeptide(L)'
;MPSYYERKILDVLRKYKDGLTTVNVAKEADISKTTAIKYLASLRAEGKVDYVEVGPSKLWRIKEGKKPTAKKHKAWSKSERLEDLLREFKEITGVEGSAVIDRDGFTISADLPDGMDPEKFGNIVSLLLRTSMKSIDAAKLKPIEEIIIGGGGGRLVIRSEGKVLIAAFCKPDTPLGTVRLEMEDLADKINEVLT
;
A
#
# COMPACT_ATOMS: atom_id res chain seq x y z
N MET A 1 -12.15 -11.76 24.13
CA MET A 1 -11.81 -13.21 24.18
C MET A 1 -12.83 -13.95 23.33
N PRO A 2 -12.44 -14.97 22.54
CA PRO A 2 -13.41 -15.74 21.77
C PRO A 2 -14.39 -16.45 22.69
N SER A 3 -15.69 -16.40 22.37
CA SER A 3 -16.70 -17.16 23.10
C SER A 3 -16.41 -18.67 23.04
N TYR A 4 -17.00 -19.44 23.95
CA TYR A 4 -16.86 -20.90 24.00
C TYR A 4 -17.20 -21.55 22.64
N TYR A 5 -18.24 -21.06 21.98
CA TYR A 5 -18.69 -21.56 20.67
C TYR A 5 -17.76 -21.17 19.52
N GLU A 6 -17.18 -19.96 19.53
CA GLU A 6 -16.17 -19.57 18.55
C GLU A 6 -14.94 -20.48 18.58
N ARG A 7 -14.46 -20.85 19.78
CA ARG A 7 -13.30 -21.75 19.91
C ARG A 7 -13.59 -23.13 19.33
N LYS A 8 -14.73 -23.73 19.69
CA LYS A 8 -15.17 -25.02 19.15
C LYS A 8 -15.25 -25.01 17.62
N ILE A 9 -15.86 -23.97 17.03
CA ILE A 9 -15.97 -23.85 15.57
C ILE A 9 -14.60 -23.70 14.91
N LEU A 10 -13.71 -22.88 15.49
CA LEU A 10 -12.36 -22.71 14.96
C LEU A 10 -11.55 -24.00 15.05
N ASP A 11 -11.63 -24.75 16.15
CA ASP A 11 -10.90 -26.01 16.32
C ASP A 11 -11.35 -27.07 15.31
N VAL A 12 -12.64 -27.12 14.98
CA VAL A 12 -13.17 -27.95 13.90
C VAL A 12 -12.60 -27.51 12.56
N LEU A 13 -12.74 -26.24 12.19
CA LEU A 13 -12.28 -25.76 10.89
C LEU A 13 -10.75 -25.83 10.69
N ARG A 14 -9.95 -25.90 11.78
CA ARG A 14 -8.50 -26.18 11.70
C ARG A 14 -8.19 -27.59 11.22
N LYS A 15 -9.05 -28.56 11.54
CA LYS A 15 -8.86 -29.97 11.19
C LYS A 15 -9.21 -30.27 9.73
N TYR A 16 -10.11 -29.48 9.13
CA TYR A 16 -10.64 -29.71 7.79
C TYR A 16 -10.29 -28.55 6.85
N LYS A 17 -9.10 -28.61 6.25
CA LYS A 17 -8.55 -27.55 5.38
C LYS A 17 -9.38 -27.26 4.13
N ASP A 18 -10.04 -28.28 3.58
CA ASP A 18 -10.91 -28.15 2.39
C ASP A 18 -12.26 -27.47 2.71
N GLY A 19 -12.53 -27.23 3.99
CA GLY A 19 -13.72 -26.59 4.49
C GLY A 19 -14.90 -27.55 4.73
N LEU A 20 -15.88 -27.09 5.50
CA LEU A 20 -17.05 -27.86 5.92
C LEU A 20 -18.34 -27.09 5.70
N THR A 21 -19.41 -27.80 5.37
CA THR A 21 -20.75 -27.19 5.35
C THR A 21 -21.15 -26.76 6.76
N THR A 22 -22.05 -25.77 6.86
CA THR A 22 -22.58 -25.32 8.16
C THR A 22 -23.13 -26.49 9.01
N VAL A 23 -23.74 -27.49 8.38
CA VAL A 23 -24.28 -28.68 9.04
C VAL A 23 -23.17 -29.54 9.63
N ASN A 24 -22.10 -29.76 8.87
CA ASN A 24 -20.97 -30.56 9.33
C ASN A 24 -20.16 -29.82 10.41
N VAL A 25 -20.02 -28.49 10.30
CA VAL A 25 -19.42 -27.68 11.38
C VAL A 25 -20.23 -27.83 12.67
N ALA A 26 -21.56 -27.76 12.60
CA ALA A 26 -22.43 -27.91 13.76
C ALA A 26 -22.27 -29.30 14.43
N LYS A 27 -22.23 -30.36 13.60
CA LYS A 27 -22.06 -31.74 14.05
C LYS A 27 -20.69 -31.95 14.72
N GLU A 28 -19.60 -31.56 14.05
CA GLU A 28 -18.23 -31.75 14.55
C GLU A 28 -17.91 -30.87 15.77
N ALA A 29 -18.54 -29.69 15.88
CA ALA A 29 -18.36 -28.81 17.04
C ALA A 29 -19.29 -29.18 18.22
N ASP A 30 -20.19 -30.15 18.01
CA ASP A 30 -21.23 -30.54 18.96
C ASP A 30 -22.05 -29.31 19.43
N ILE A 31 -22.67 -28.62 18.47
CA ILE A 31 -23.52 -27.44 18.65
C ILE A 31 -24.73 -27.47 17.73
N SER A 32 -25.76 -26.67 18.04
CA SER A 32 -26.93 -26.56 17.16
C SER A 32 -26.59 -25.90 15.82
N LYS A 33 -27.33 -26.22 14.76
CA LYS A 33 -27.18 -25.59 13.43
C LYS A 33 -27.37 -24.06 13.50
N THR A 34 -28.31 -23.57 14.30
CA THR A 34 -28.55 -22.13 14.48
C THR A 34 -27.39 -21.45 15.20
N THR A 35 -26.80 -22.12 16.21
CA THR A 35 -25.58 -21.67 16.89
C THR A 35 -24.42 -21.59 15.89
N ALA A 36 -24.23 -22.63 15.05
CA ALA A 36 -23.21 -22.62 14.02
C ALA A 36 -23.40 -21.46 13.04
N ILE A 37 -24.61 -21.22 12.52
CA ILE A 37 -24.89 -20.09 11.60
C ILE A 37 -24.52 -18.74 12.25
N LYS A 38 -25.00 -18.50 13.48
CA LYS A 38 -24.75 -17.25 14.20
C LYS A 38 -23.25 -16.99 14.39
N TYR A 39 -22.53 -17.99 14.89
CA TYR A 39 -21.11 -17.82 15.21
C TYR A 39 -20.21 -17.86 13.98
N LEU A 40 -20.56 -18.61 12.92
CA LEU A 40 -19.84 -18.53 11.64
C LEU A 40 -20.01 -17.14 11.00
N ALA A 41 -21.20 -16.53 11.08
CA ALA A 41 -21.40 -15.15 10.64
C ALA A 41 -20.56 -14.15 11.46
N SER A 42 -20.53 -14.29 12.80
CA SER A 42 -19.68 -13.46 13.66
C SER A 42 -18.20 -13.62 13.32
N LEU A 43 -17.72 -14.86 13.22
CA LEU A 43 -16.33 -15.16 12.89
C LEU A 43 -15.94 -14.66 11.49
N ARG A 44 -16.87 -14.62 10.55
CA ARG A 44 -16.65 -14.04 9.21
C ARG A 44 -16.57 -12.52 9.25
N ALA A 45 -17.46 -11.87 10.00
CA ALA A 45 -17.39 -10.42 10.23
C ALA A 45 -16.07 -10.03 10.91
N GLU A 46 -15.55 -10.89 11.79
CA GLU A 46 -14.23 -10.75 12.43
C GLU A 46 -13.05 -11.18 11.53
N GLY A 47 -13.31 -11.63 10.31
CA GLY A 47 -12.29 -12.04 9.34
C GLY A 47 -11.52 -13.32 9.68
N LYS A 48 -11.99 -14.13 10.65
CA LYS A 48 -11.32 -15.37 11.10
C LYS A 48 -11.63 -16.57 10.20
N VAL A 49 -12.79 -16.56 9.54
CA VAL A 49 -13.26 -17.63 8.65
C VAL A 49 -13.85 -17.01 7.39
N ASP A 50 -13.89 -17.78 6.31
CA ASP A 50 -14.63 -17.43 5.10
C ASP A 50 -15.27 -18.70 4.51
N TYR A 51 -16.04 -18.58 3.43
CA TYR A 51 -16.57 -19.75 2.73
C TYR A 51 -16.33 -19.70 1.23
N VAL A 52 -16.30 -20.88 0.61
CA VAL A 52 -16.41 -21.04 -0.84
C VAL A 52 -17.80 -21.58 -1.16
N GLU A 53 -18.44 -21.02 -2.19
CA GLU A 53 -19.70 -21.56 -2.69
C GLU A 53 -19.40 -22.73 -3.63
N VAL A 54 -19.89 -23.91 -3.25
CA VAL A 54 -19.79 -25.14 -4.04
C VAL A 54 -21.20 -25.67 -4.23
N GLY A 55 -21.77 -25.37 -5.40
CA GLY A 55 -23.19 -25.64 -5.69
C GLY A 55 -24.11 -24.91 -4.69
N PRO A 56 -25.11 -25.59 -4.09
CA PRO A 56 -26.03 -24.97 -3.13
C PRO A 56 -25.44 -24.81 -1.72
N SER A 57 -24.18 -25.22 -1.50
CA SER A 57 -23.57 -25.30 -0.17
C SER A 57 -22.42 -24.31 -0.01
N LYS A 58 -22.27 -23.80 1.22
CA LYS A 58 -21.14 -22.99 1.66
C LYS A 58 -20.16 -23.87 2.42
N LEU A 59 -18.94 -24.03 1.89
CA LEU A 59 -17.85 -24.71 2.59
C LEU A 59 -17.05 -23.68 3.38
N TRP A 60 -17.28 -23.65 4.68
CA TRP A 60 -16.59 -22.80 5.64
C TRP A 60 -15.18 -23.31 5.86
N ARG A 61 -14.22 -22.41 5.80
CA ARG A 61 -12.81 -22.69 6.05
C ARG A 61 -12.23 -21.60 6.93
N ILE A 62 -11.17 -21.96 7.65
CA ILE A 62 -10.35 -20.91 8.26
C ILE A 62 -9.75 -20.10 7.13
N LYS A 63 -9.80 -18.78 7.30
CA LYS A 63 -8.99 -17.89 6.48
C LYS A 63 -7.54 -18.14 6.91
N GLU A 64 -6.86 -19.08 6.26
CA GLU A 64 -5.41 -19.27 6.42
C GLU A 64 -4.80 -17.90 6.23
N GLY A 65 -4.16 -17.41 7.29
CA GLY A 65 -3.72 -16.04 7.31
C GLY A 65 -2.64 -15.80 6.25
N LYS A 66 -2.99 -15.18 5.12
CA LYS A 66 -2.56 -13.77 5.04
C LYS A 66 -3.36 -13.07 6.13
N LYS A 67 -2.77 -13.00 7.32
CA LYS A 67 -3.40 -12.50 8.55
C LYS A 67 -4.31 -11.31 8.20
N PRO A 68 -5.57 -11.24 8.67
CA PRO A 68 -6.10 -9.95 9.02
C PRO A 68 -5.12 -9.43 10.06
N THR A 69 -4.34 -8.43 9.70
CA THR A 69 -3.51 -7.70 10.66
C THR A 69 -4.47 -7.03 11.62
N ALA A 70 -4.90 -7.78 12.65
CA ALA A 70 -4.85 -7.21 13.98
C ALA A 70 -3.57 -6.39 14.03
N LYS A 71 -3.68 -5.14 14.46
CA LYS A 71 -2.57 -4.30 14.91
C LYS A 71 -1.68 -5.13 15.85
N LYS A 72 -0.83 -5.96 15.26
CA LYS A 72 0.46 -6.34 15.77
C LYS A 72 1.33 -5.25 15.22
N HIS A 73 2.17 -4.70 16.07
CA HIS A 73 3.42 -4.09 15.70
C HIS A 73 4.26 -5.16 14.96
N LYS A 74 3.83 -5.60 13.78
CA LYS A 74 4.75 -6.06 12.75
C LYS A 74 5.48 -4.77 12.42
N ALA A 75 6.81 -4.72 12.50
CA ALA A 75 7.48 -3.65 11.80
C ALA A 75 7.04 -3.83 10.33
N TRP A 76 6.22 -2.93 9.80
CA TRP A 76 6.02 -2.87 8.36
C TRP A 76 7.43 -2.79 7.77
N SER A 77 7.69 -3.56 6.72
CA SER A 77 8.92 -3.35 5.98
C SER A 77 8.97 -1.88 5.54
N LYS A 78 10.17 -1.29 5.45
CA LYS A 78 10.32 0.10 5.00
C LYS A 78 9.57 0.31 3.67
N SER A 79 9.64 -0.65 2.75
CA SER A 79 8.91 -0.65 1.48
C SER A 79 7.39 -0.60 1.62
N GLU A 80 6.77 -1.47 2.45
CA GLU A 80 5.31 -1.46 2.67
C GLU A 80 4.82 -0.11 3.23
N ARG A 81 5.61 0.53 4.11
CA ARG A 81 5.25 1.87 4.64
C ARG A 81 5.31 2.95 3.55
N LEU A 82 6.33 2.89 2.70
CA LEU A 82 6.51 3.86 1.62
C LEU A 82 5.42 3.72 0.56
N GLU A 83 5.03 2.50 0.21
CA GLU A 83 3.91 2.25 -0.71
C GLU A 83 2.58 2.82 -0.16
N ASP A 84 2.31 2.63 1.14
CA ASP A 84 1.12 3.21 1.78
C ASP A 84 1.17 4.75 1.75
N LEU A 85 2.34 5.36 2.02
CA LEU A 85 2.52 6.81 1.94
C LEU A 85 2.32 7.36 0.52
N LEU A 86 2.81 6.68 -0.52
CA LEU A 86 2.59 7.09 -1.91
C LEU A 86 1.12 6.98 -2.31
N ARG A 87 0.41 5.95 -1.82
CA ARG A 87 -1.03 5.81 -2.04
C ARG A 87 -1.82 6.94 -1.38
N GLU A 88 -1.51 7.26 -0.12
CA GLU A 88 -2.13 8.40 0.59
C GLU A 88 -1.87 9.72 -0.15
N PHE A 89 -0.62 9.96 -0.58
CA PHE A 89 -0.27 11.13 -1.38
C PHE A 89 -1.08 11.23 -2.68
N LYS A 90 -1.25 10.12 -3.39
CA LYS A 90 -2.06 10.05 -4.61
C LYS A 90 -3.53 10.36 -4.35
N GLU A 91 -4.10 9.84 -3.27
CA GLU A 91 -5.48 10.12 -2.86
C GLU A 91 -5.72 11.60 -2.53
N ILE A 92 -4.76 12.25 -1.86
CA ILE A 92 -4.87 13.66 -1.46
C ILE A 92 -4.68 14.61 -2.67
N THR A 93 -3.69 14.33 -3.51
CA THR A 93 -3.27 15.25 -4.58
C THR A 93 -3.93 14.97 -5.93
N GLY A 94 -4.45 13.76 -6.15
CA GLY A 94 -5.03 13.34 -7.42
C GLY A 94 -4.01 13.18 -8.56
N VAL A 95 -2.72 13.04 -8.24
CA VAL A 95 -1.66 12.77 -9.23
C VAL A 95 -1.88 11.42 -9.92
N GLU A 96 -1.34 11.25 -11.12
CA GLU A 96 -1.42 9.99 -11.86
C GLU A 96 -0.45 8.93 -11.31
N GLY A 97 0.65 9.40 -10.72
CA GLY A 97 1.63 8.55 -10.07
C GLY A 97 2.70 9.32 -9.32
N SER A 98 3.48 8.61 -8.54
CA SER A 98 4.59 9.14 -7.76
C SER A 98 5.67 8.09 -7.52
N ALA A 99 6.89 8.54 -7.23
CA ALA A 99 7.99 7.65 -6.88
C ALA A 99 8.96 8.29 -5.89
N VAL A 100 9.56 7.45 -5.06
CA VAL A 100 10.67 7.78 -4.16
C VAL A 100 11.92 7.12 -4.70
N ILE A 101 12.94 7.93 -4.97
CA ILE A 101 14.17 7.52 -5.64
C ILE A 101 15.34 7.98 -4.78
N ASP A 102 16.42 7.22 -4.71
CA ASP A 102 17.64 7.73 -4.07
C ASP A 102 18.43 8.69 -4.98
N ARG A 103 19.57 9.18 -4.51
CA ARG A 103 20.40 10.11 -5.31
C ARG A 103 21.16 9.44 -6.44
N ASP A 104 21.30 8.12 -6.40
CA ASP A 104 22.00 7.33 -7.42
C ASP A 104 21.05 6.99 -8.58
N GLY A 105 19.74 6.93 -8.32
CA GLY A 105 18.69 6.66 -9.29
C GLY A 105 17.99 5.32 -9.08
N PHE A 106 18.26 4.62 -7.97
CA PHE A 106 17.52 3.41 -7.61
C PHE A 106 16.16 3.78 -7.05
N THR A 107 15.13 3.06 -7.49
CA THR A 107 13.77 3.33 -7.01
C THR A 107 13.53 2.60 -5.70
N ILE A 108 13.18 3.37 -4.66
CA ILE A 108 12.88 2.84 -3.33
C ILE A 108 11.42 2.37 -3.26
N SER A 109 10.51 3.15 -3.84
CA SER A 109 9.09 2.85 -3.93
C SER A 109 8.45 3.65 -5.07
N ALA A 110 7.42 3.09 -5.72
CA ALA A 110 6.81 3.68 -6.89
C ALA A 110 5.35 3.23 -7.08
N ASP A 111 4.49 4.19 -7.43
CA ASP A 111 3.17 4.00 -8.02
C ASP A 111 3.14 4.85 -9.30
N LEU A 112 3.66 4.30 -10.39
CA LEU A 112 3.85 5.02 -11.66
C LEU A 112 2.70 4.77 -12.64
N PRO A 113 2.52 5.66 -13.64
CA PRO A 113 1.60 5.40 -14.75
C PRO A 113 1.91 4.08 -15.47
N ASP A 114 0.87 3.47 -16.05
CA ASP A 114 0.95 2.17 -16.70
C ASP A 114 2.04 2.11 -17.78
N GLY A 115 2.76 0.99 -17.81
CA GLY A 115 3.82 0.73 -18.80
C GLY A 115 5.16 1.42 -18.51
N MET A 116 5.26 2.18 -17.42
CA MET A 116 6.54 2.75 -16.97
C MET A 116 7.31 1.76 -16.09
N ASP A 117 8.61 1.62 -16.36
CA ASP A 117 9.51 0.83 -15.54
C ASP A 117 10.12 1.71 -14.43
N PRO A 118 9.96 1.35 -13.14
CA PRO A 118 10.45 2.17 -12.03
C PRO A 118 11.94 2.43 -12.07
N GLU A 119 12.76 1.41 -12.28
CA GLU A 119 14.23 1.54 -12.28
C GLU A 119 14.73 2.42 -13.43
N LYS A 120 14.18 2.27 -14.64
CA LYS A 120 14.49 3.18 -15.74
C LYS A 120 14.09 4.61 -15.43
N PHE A 121 12.91 4.81 -14.82
CA PHE A 121 12.45 6.14 -14.44
C PHE A 121 13.37 6.80 -13.39
N GLY A 122 13.73 6.08 -12.33
CA GLY A 122 14.65 6.56 -11.29
C GLY A 122 16.01 6.98 -11.87
N ASN A 123 16.56 6.21 -12.80
CA ASN A 123 17.81 6.54 -13.50
C ASN A 123 17.71 7.84 -14.33
N ILE A 124 16.59 8.06 -15.01
CA ILE A 124 16.34 9.30 -15.76
C ILE A 124 16.26 10.49 -14.80
N VAL A 125 15.51 10.34 -13.70
CA VAL A 125 15.36 11.40 -12.68
C VAL A 125 16.70 11.78 -12.07
N SER A 126 17.56 10.81 -11.74
CA SER A 126 18.88 11.09 -11.17
C SER A 126 19.80 11.81 -12.18
N LEU A 127 19.71 11.46 -13.48
CA LEU A 127 20.42 12.16 -14.53
C LEU A 127 19.94 13.60 -14.70
N LEU A 128 18.63 13.83 -14.68
CA LEU A 128 18.03 15.17 -14.76
C LEU A 128 18.54 16.04 -13.62
N LEU A 129 18.45 15.56 -12.36
CA LEU A 129 18.95 16.30 -11.21
C LEU A 129 20.43 16.66 -11.34
N ARG A 130 21.30 15.69 -11.66
CA ARG A 130 22.74 15.93 -11.82
C ARG A 130 23.04 16.97 -12.91
N THR A 131 22.26 16.96 -13.98
CA THR A 131 22.41 17.91 -15.08
C THR A 131 21.95 19.31 -14.66
N SER A 132 20.81 19.40 -13.99
CA SER A 132 20.26 20.66 -13.47
C SER A 132 21.16 21.28 -12.41
N MET A 133 21.79 20.49 -11.53
CA MET A 133 22.76 21.00 -10.55
C MET A 133 23.93 21.73 -11.24
N LYS A 134 24.49 21.16 -12.31
CA LYS A 134 25.56 21.83 -13.08
C LYS A 134 25.10 23.16 -13.67
N SER A 135 23.85 23.24 -14.12
CA SER A 135 23.27 24.48 -14.64
C SER A 135 23.08 25.53 -13.54
N ILE A 136 22.61 25.13 -12.36
CA ILE A 136 22.45 25.99 -11.19
C ILE A 136 23.80 26.53 -10.70
N ASP A 137 24.81 25.66 -10.61
CA ASP A 137 26.18 26.03 -10.23
C ASP A 137 26.78 27.04 -11.23
N ALA A 138 26.64 26.77 -12.53
CA ALA A 138 27.10 27.68 -13.59
C ALA A 138 26.41 29.05 -13.52
N ALA A 139 25.14 29.07 -13.13
CA ALA A 139 24.36 30.29 -12.92
C ALA A 139 24.62 30.97 -11.57
N LYS A 140 25.44 30.37 -10.68
CA LYS A 140 25.69 30.84 -9.30
C LYS A 140 24.41 31.05 -8.49
N LEU A 141 23.43 30.20 -8.73
CA LEU A 141 22.17 30.21 -8.00
C LEU A 141 22.28 29.39 -6.71
N LYS A 142 21.29 29.52 -5.84
CA LYS A 142 21.14 28.65 -4.67
C LYS A 142 20.89 27.20 -5.11
N PRO A 143 21.18 26.21 -4.25
CA PRO A 143 20.98 24.80 -4.56
C PRO A 143 19.58 24.51 -5.12
N ILE A 144 19.52 23.51 -6.00
CA ILE A 144 18.25 23.11 -6.61
C ILE A 144 17.31 22.50 -5.57
N GLU A 145 16.10 23.01 -5.51
CA GLU A 145 15.04 22.51 -4.62
C GLU A 145 14.06 21.62 -5.41
N GLU A 146 13.73 22.03 -6.64
CA GLU A 146 12.70 21.41 -7.46
C GLU A 146 13.01 21.54 -8.96
N ILE A 147 12.54 20.55 -9.73
CA ILE A 147 12.46 20.57 -11.19
C ILE A 147 11.00 20.36 -11.59
N ILE A 148 10.48 21.23 -12.46
CA ILE A 148 9.16 21.07 -13.07
C ILE A 148 9.33 20.95 -14.59
N ILE A 149 8.83 19.86 -15.15
CA ILE A 149 8.84 19.60 -16.60
C ILE A 149 7.39 19.62 -17.10
N GLY A 150 7.07 20.58 -17.95
CA GLY A 150 5.76 20.68 -18.58
C GLY A 150 5.68 19.91 -19.90
N GLY A 151 4.55 19.22 -20.12
CA GLY A 151 4.19 18.61 -21.40
C GLY A 151 2.72 18.85 -21.72
N GLY A 152 2.31 18.59 -22.96
CA GLY A 152 0.92 18.82 -23.39
C GLY A 152 -0.12 18.00 -22.59
N GLY A 153 0.30 16.89 -21.97
CA GLY A 153 -0.56 16.02 -21.17
C GLY A 153 -0.48 16.23 -19.65
N GLY A 154 0.35 17.15 -19.16
CA GLY A 154 0.55 17.31 -17.72
C GLY A 154 1.93 17.83 -17.35
N ARG A 155 2.34 17.58 -16.11
CA ARG A 155 3.63 18.04 -15.57
C ARG A 155 4.29 16.95 -14.74
N LEU A 156 5.60 16.81 -14.87
CA LEU A 156 6.41 16.02 -13.94
C LEU A 156 7.08 16.99 -12.96
N VAL A 157 6.80 16.80 -11.67
CA VAL A 157 7.41 17.56 -10.57
C VAL A 157 8.38 16.64 -9.85
N ILE A 158 9.63 17.08 -9.70
CA ILE A 158 10.68 16.35 -8.99
C ILE A 158 11.24 17.27 -7.92
N ARG A 159 11.22 16.81 -6.67
CA ARG A 159 11.76 17.55 -5.52
C ARG A 159 12.90 16.80 -4.88
N SER A 160 13.97 17.51 -4.52
CA SER A 160 15.07 16.93 -3.76
C SER A 160 14.89 17.25 -2.28
N GLU A 161 14.67 16.23 -1.46
CA GLU A 161 14.47 16.42 -0.01
C GLU A 161 15.33 15.44 0.78
N GLY A 162 16.27 15.98 1.56
CA GLY A 162 17.20 15.16 2.33
C GLY A 162 17.99 14.19 1.45
N LYS A 163 17.81 12.88 1.69
CA LYS A 163 18.55 11.80 0.99
C LYS A 163 17.81 11.22 -0.22
N VAL A 164 16.59 11.67 -0.48
CA VAL A 164 15.72 11.11 -1.52
C VAL A 164 15.26 12.17 -2.51
N LEU A 165 14.80 11.69 -3.65
CA LEU A 165 14.09 12.44 -4.66
C LEU A 165 12.65 11.94 -4.68
N ILE A 166 11.70 12.87 -4.73
CA ILE A 166 10.28 12.55 -4.85
C ILE A 166 9.83 13.07 -6.20
N ALA A 167 9.22 12.19 -7.00
CA ALA A 167 8.64 12.53 -8.29
C ALA A 167 7.12 12.40 -8.25
N ALA A 168 6.41 13.29 -8.93
CA ALA A 168 4.94 13.28 -9.05
C ALA A 168 4.49 13.62 -10.48
N PHE A 169 3.59 12.80 -11.01
CA PHE A 169 2.98 12.95 -12.33
C PHE A 169 1.65 13.68 -12.20
N CYS A 170 1.64 14.95 -12.55
CA CYS A 170 0.49 15.83 -12.42
C CYS A 170 -0.30 15.91 -13.73
N LYS A 171 -1.63 15.88 -13.63
CA LYS A 171 -2.51 16.20 -14.76
C LYS A 171 -2.44 17.70 -15.11
N PRO A 172 -2.94 18.13 -16.28
CA PRO A 172 -2.89 19.54 -16.68
C PRO A 172 -3.56 20.49 -15.69
N ASP A 173 -4.61 20.01 -15.01
CA ASP A 173 -5.46 20.71 -14.06
C ASP A 173 -5.08 20.47 -12.59
N THR A 174 -4.12 19.59 -12.29
CA THR A 174 -3.67 19.34 -10.93
C THR A 174 -3.10 20.62 -10.28
N PRO A 175 -3.61 21.06 -9.11
CA PRO A 175 -3.10 22.24 -8.43
C PRO A 175 -1.66 22.03 -7.90
N LEU A 176 -0.68 22.62 -8.56
CA LEU A 176 0.74 22.46 -8.19
C LEU A 176 1.06 22.93 -6.78
N GLY A 177 0.35 23.94 -6.26
CA GLY A 177 0.55 24.40 -4.88
C GLY A 177 0.27 23.29 -3.86
N THR A 178 -0.84 22.56 -4.03
CA THR A 178 -1.19 21.42 -3.18
C THR A 178 -0.17 20.29 -3.32
N VAL A 179 0.22 19.96 -4.55
CA VAL A 179 1.24 18.92 -4.78
C VAL A 179 2.54 19.23 -4.06
N ARG A 180 3.01 20.49 -4.11
CA ARG A 180 4.26 20.90 -3.45
C ARG A 180 4.20 20.79 -1.95
N LEU A 181 3.09 21.23 -1.33
CA LEU A 181 2.87 21.13 0.11
C LEU A 181 2.84 19.66 0.55
N GLU A 182 2.07 18.82 -0.14
CA GLU A 182 1.97 17.39 0.19
C GLU A 182 3.28 16.65 -0.09
N MET A 183 4.11 17.11 -1.04
CA MET A 183 5.45 16.55 -1.26
C MET A 183 6.41 16.87 -0.10
N GLU A 184 6.28 18.03 0.56
CA GLU A 184 7.05 18.35 1.77
C GLU A 184 6.68 17.40 2.91
N ASP A 185 5.38 17.30 3.20
CA ASP A 185 4.85 16.40 4.23
C ASP A 185 5.21 14.93 3.96
N LEU A 186 5.16 14.52 2.69
CA LEU A 186 5.56 13.18 2.27
C LEU A 186 7.05 12.95 2.50
N ALA A 187 7.91 13.92 2.18
CA ALA A 187 9.35 13.81 2.39
C ALA A 187 9.72 13.59 3.85
N ASP A 188 9.09 14.34 4.76
CA ASP A 188 9.32 14.19 6.19
C ASP A 188 8.97 12.78 6.66
N LYS A 189 7.79 12.28 6.28
CA LYS A 189 7.35 10.90 6.61
C LYS A 189 8.27 9.83 6.02
N ILE A 190 8.74 10.02 4.79
CA ILE A 190 9.68 9.08 4.13
C ILE A 190 11.02 9.05 4.89
N ASN A 191 11.56 10.21 5.27
CA ASN A 191 12.82 10.30 5.98
C ASN A 191 12.74 9.60 7.35
N GLU A 192 11.61 9.71 8.07
CA GLU A 192 11.38 8.96 9.31
C GLU A 192 11.38 7.44 9.09
N VAL A 193 10.81 6.97 7.98
CA VAL A 193 10.78 5.54 7.63
C VAL A 193 12.17 5.03 7.23
N LEU A 194 12.98 5.86 6.58
CA LEU A 194 14.29 5.48 6.05
C LEU A 194 15.43 5.61 7.07
N THR A 195 15.25 6.39 8.15
CA THR A 195 16.20 6.47 9.27
C THR A 195 16.37 5.11 9.98
#